data_AF-A0A0M1N2U5-F1
#
_entry.id   AF-A0A0M1N2U5-F1
#
_cell.length_a   1.000
_cell.length_b   1.000
_cell.length_c   1.000
_cell.angle_alpha   90.00
_cell.angle_beta   90.00
_cell.angle_gamma   90.00
#
_symmetry.space_group_name_H-M   'P 1'
#
loop_
_entity.id
_entity.type
_entity.pdbx_description
1 polymer ?
#
loop_
_entity_poly.entity_id
_entity_poly.type
_entity_poly.pdbx_seq_one_letter_code
_entity_poly.pdbx_strand_id
1 'polypeptide(L)'
;MRKHQWLATLLSLICTGLGMFYIGTPGMLIGGTLLMALQGAALFVFFMTLGYLGVIIGPLVIGIHLIGLIIPVIYLSYRSPRKPRFDEKRRRQLSSPWKIALRTIIGVALFAGSIYAGYTYGSAPFMKTAAEKQVVQTAAESYLEQKYNEPFKVTDVDYTWAIGSYQLKAHPEQTPELEFTLKSNDASPPVISNDTYLSLLWGQQLKERLKPLLNELYPDQAFGRAYVYTNSDTVVRDYSQLASDSGDVSQNISLIVFADLTADNMTQEKERVLELIQRLPSLTVPGETDLTIDYYAADLKTPGNVKKARQDIDVMKEKSSIATFRAFDISKITSVADIEMRGLE
;
A
#
# COMPACT_ATOMS: atom_id res chain seq x y z
N MET A 1 25.66 37.14 20.93
CA MET A 1 26.27 36.31 19.86
C MET A 1 25.76 34.87 19.87
N ARG A 2 25.76 34.16 21.02
CA ARG A 2 25.37 32.72 21.09
C ARG A 2 23.98 32.38 20.54
N LYS A 3 22.95 33.21 20.78
CA LYS A 3 21.57 32.95 20.27
C LYS A 3 21.48 32.95 18.73
N HIS A 4 22.14 33.89 18.06
CA HIS A 4 22.16 33.96 16.59
C HIS A 4 22.98 32.83 15.95
N GLN A 5 24.06 32.42 16.61
CA GLN A 5 24.85 31.27 16.20
C GLN A 5 24.03 29.99 16.31
N TRP A 6 23.40 29.75 17.47
CA TRP A 6 22.56 28.58 17.69
C TRP A 6 21.40 28.50 16.69
N LEU A 7 20.71 29.62 16.45
CA LEU A 7 19.60 29.64 15.49
C LEU A 7 20.06 29.46 14.03
N ALA A 8 21.17 30.08 13.62
CA ALA A 8 21.71 29.87 12.27
C ALA A 8 22.15 28.42 12.06
N THR A 9 22.78 27.80 13.06
CA THR A 9 23.18 26.38 13.02
C THR A 9 21.96 25.46 12.97
N LEU A 10 20.94 25.69 13.80
CA LEU A 10 19.70 24.93 13.76
C LEU A 10 19.01 25.02 12.39
N LEU A 11 18.94 26.23 11.82
CA LEU A 11 18.36 26.44 10.50
C LEU A 11 19.14 25.71 9.40
N SER A 12 20.48 25.73 9.45
CA SER A 12 21.31 24.96 8.51
C SER A 12 21.22 23.44 8.69
N LEU A 13 20.94 22.96 9.91
CA LEU A 13 20.72 21.54 10.18
C LEU A 13 19.38 21.07 9.59
N ILE A 14 18.34 21.90 9.67
CA ILE A 14 17.02 21.59 9.10
C ILE A 14 17.08 21.63 7.57
N CYS A 15 17.76 22.62 7.00
CA CYS A 15 17.83 22.78 5.55
C CYS A 15 19.15 23.44 5.13
N THR A 16 19.80 22.86 4.13
CA THR A 16 21.07 23.36 3.58
C THR A 16 20.95 24.81 3.16
N GLY A 17 21.92 25.63 3.59
CA GLY A 17 21.98 27.04 3.22
C GLY A 17 21.01 27.95 3.98
N LEU A 18 20.07 27.41 4.75
CA LEU A 18 19.04 28.21 5.41
C LEU A 18 19.61 29.06 6.56
N GLY A 19 20.63 28.57 7.28
CA GLY A 19 21.43 29.37 8.20
C GLY A 19 22.21 30.51 7.54
N MET A 20 22.55 30.39 6.25
CA MET A 20 23.19 31.46 5.49
C MET A 20 22.18 32.54 5.06
N PHE A 21 20.95 32.14 4.73
CA PHE A 21 19.84 33.07 4.52
C PHE A 21 19.49 33.85 5.78
N TYR A 22 19.52 33.19 6.93
CA TYR A 22 19.37 33.83 8.25
C TYR A 22 20.44 34.89 8.52
N ILE A 23 21.71 34.61 8.18
CA ILE A 23 22.81 35.58 8.31
C ILE A 23 22.64 36.74 7.32
N GLY A 24 22.14 36.47 6.11
CA GLY A 24 21.52 37.47 5.26
C GLY A 24 22.44 38.50 4.60
N THR A 25 23.77 38.32 4.66
CA THR A 25 24.72 39.13 3.89
C THR A 25 24.75 38.68 2.42
N PRO A 26 25.07 39.56 1.45
CA PRO A 26 25.03 39.21 0.02
C PRO A 26 25.79 37.92 -0.32
N GLY A 27 27.02 37.75 0.18
CA GLY A 27 27.80 36.53 -0.06
C GLY A 27 27.19 35.27 0.57
N MET A 28 26.55 35.38 1.74
CA MET A 28 25.87 34.26 2.40
C MET A 28 24.54 33.92 1.71
N LEU A 29 23.83 34.91 1.19
CA LEU A 29 22.64 34.68 0.37
C LEU A 29 23.02 33.95 -0.93
N ILE A 30 24.05 34.41 -1.64
CA ILE A 30 24.54 33.75 -2.86
C ILE A 30 25.02 32.33 -2.56
N GLY A 31 25.85 32.14 -1.52
CA GLY A 31 26.34 30.82 -1.12
C GLY A 31 25.23 29.88 -0.66
N GLY A 32 24.26 30.38 0.10
CA GLY A 32 23.07 29.63 0.52
C GLY A 32 22.24 29.18 -0.68
N THR A 33 21.97 30.06 -1.64
CA THR A 33 21.26 29.73 -2.88
C THR A 33 22.02 28.68 -3.69
N LEU A 34 23.34 28.82 -3.85
CA LEU A 34 24.16 27.86 -4.61
C LEU A 34 24.13 26.47 -3.97
N LEU A 35 24.25 26.37 -2.65
CA LEU A 35 24.21 25.08 -1.96
C LEU A 35 22.83 24.44 -1.98
N MET A 36 21.76 25.24 -1.87
CA MET A 36 20.40 24.77 -2.09
C MET A 36 20.20 24.25 -3.52
N ALA A 37 20.68 24.98 -4.53
CA ALA A 37 20.58 24.58 -5.93
C ALA A 37 21.38 23.31 -6.22
N LEU A 38 22.61 23.19 -5.70
CA LEU A 38 23.44 22.00 -5.86
C LEU A 38 22.83 20.78 -5.17
N GLN A 39 22.29 20.94 -3.96
CA GLN A 39 21.58 19.86 -3.29
C GLN A 39 20.29 19.48 -4.02
N GLY A 40 19.52 20.46 -4.50
CA GLY A 40 18.33 20.24 -5.31
C GLY A 40 18.66 19.48 -6.60
N ALA A 41 19.73 19.86 -7.31
CA ALA A 41 20.21 19.17 -8.50
C ALA A 41 20.70 17.74 -8.19
N ALA A 42 21.41 17.55 -7.08
CA ALA A 42 21.83 16.22 -6.65
C ALA A 42 20.63 15.32 -6.31
N LEU A 43 19.64 15.83 -5.58
CA LEU A 43 18.37 15.12 -5.31
C LEU A 43 17.58 14.86 -6.60
N PHE A 44 17.55 15.80 -7.54
CA PHE A 44 16.95 15.61 -8.85
C PHE A 44 17.59 14.44 -9.61
N VAL A 45 18.92 14.39 -9.68
CA VAL A 45 19.64 13.27 -10.31
C VAL A 45 19.42 11.97 -9.54
N PHE A 46 19.35 12.02 -8.20
CA PHE A 46 19.02 10.86 -7.38
C PHE A 46 17.65 10.28 -7.76
N PHE A 47 16.61 11.12 -7.87
CA PHE A 47 15.28 10.67 -8.27
C PHE A 47 15.21 10.25 -9.74
N MET A 48 15.87 10.98 -10.66
CA MET A 48 16.01 10.60 -12.08
C MET A 48 16.74 9.27 -12.29
N THR A 49 17.53 8.83 -11.33
CA THR A 49 18.21 7.52 -11.37
C THR A 49 17.58 6.53 -10.40
N LEU A 50 16.47 6.91 -9.76
CA LEU A 50 15.74 6.10 -8.77
C LEU A 50 16.64 5.55 -7.67
N GLY A 51 17.65 6.34 -7.29
CA GLY A 51 18.63 5.97 -6.29
C GLY A 51 19.73 5.02 -6.76
N TYR A 52 19.80 4.63 -8.04
CA TYR A 52 20.90 3.83 -8.58
C TYR A 52 22.27 4.52 -8.37
N LEU A 53 22.33 5.83 -8.61
CA LEU A 53 23.51 6.62 -8.28
C LEU A 53 23.56 7.04 -6.81
N GLY A 54 22.67 6.53 -5.96
CA GLY A 54 22.55 6.89 -4.55
C GLY A 54 23.83 6.67 -3.74
N VAL A 55 24.64 5.68 -4.10
CA VAL A 55 25.95 5.44 -3.47
C VAL A 55 26.95 6.57 -3.75
N ILE A 56 26.82 7.26 -4.88
CA ILE A 56 27.69 8.40 -5.26
C ILE A 56 27.05 9.73 -4.82
N ILE A 57 25.74 9.87 -5.06
CA ILE A 57 24.99 11.10 -4.80
C ILE A 57 24.72 11.30 -3.32
N GLY A 58 24.46 10.23 -2.56
CA GLY A 58 24.21 10.29 -1.12
C GLY A 58 25.35 10.96 -0.34
N PRO A 59 26.60 10.50 -0.47
CA PRO A 59 27.76 11.17 0.13
C PRO A 59 27.93 12.62 -0.33
N LEU A 60 27.63 12.92 -1.60
CA LEU A 60 27.70 14.28 -2.13
C LEU A 60 26.65 15.21 -1.53
N VAL A 61 25.40 14.75 -1.38
CA VAL A 61 24.31 15.49 -0.71
C VAL A 61 24.66 15.73 0.75
N ILE A 62 25.17 14.72 1.45
CA ILE A 62 25.62 14.85 2.85
C ILE A 62 26.77 15.86 2.93
N GLY A 63 27.76 15.78 2.02
CA GLY A 63 28.87 16.73 1.96
C GLY A 63 28.42 18.17 1.74
N ILE A 64 27.51 18.40 0.80
CA ILE A 64 26.90 19.72 0.53
C ILE A 64 26.15 20.24 1.77
N HIS A 65 25.38 19.37 2.44
CA HIS A 65 24.66 19.73 3.66
C HIS A 65 25.61 20.11 4.80
N LEU A 66 26.68 19.34 5.02
CA LEU A 66 27.71 19.62 6.02
C LEU A 66 28.43 20.95 5.73
N ILE A 67 28.75 21.26 4.47
CA ILE A 67 29.30 22.57 4.07
C ILE A 67 28.31 23.68 4.43
N GLY A 68 27.02 23.47 4.16
CA GLY A 68 25.93 24.38 4.51
C GLY A 68 25.77 24.66 6.00
N LEU A 69 26.19 23.71 6.84
CA LEU A 69 26.19 23.80 8.30
C LEU A 69 27.47 24.45 8.85
N ILE A 70 28.63 24.07 8.32
CA ILE A 70 29.95 24.52 8.79
C ILE A 70 30.17 26.02 8.47
N ILE A 71 29.78 26.48 7.27
CA ILE A 71 30.01 27.87 6.84
C ILE A 71 29.38 28.90 7.81
N PRO A 72 28.10 28.81 8.21
CA PRO A 72 27.51 29.69 9.22
C PRO A 72 28.21 29.65 10.58
N VAL A 73 28.62 28.47 11.03
CA VAL A 73 29.31 28.29 12.32
C VAL A 73 30.65 28.99 12.32
N ILE A 74 31.47 28.77 11.28
CA ILE A 74 32.77 29.44 11.12
C ILE A 74 32.58 30.96 11.01
N TYR A 75 31.63 31.39 10.17
CA TYR A 75 31.35 32.80 9.94
C TYR A 75 31.00 33.56 11.22
N LEU A 76 30.21 32.95 12.11
CA LEU A 76 29.81 33.58 13.37
C LEU A 76 30.87 33.42 14.48
N SER A 77 31.76 32.44 14.39
CA SER A 77 32.82 32.19 15.38
C SER A 77 34.07 33.04 15.15
N TYR A 78 34.47 33.29 13.90
CA TYR A 78 35.74 33.95 13.58
C TYR A 78 35.62 35.40 13.12
N ARG A 79 34.41 35.94 12.96
CA ARG A 79 34.23 37.31 12.48
C ARG A 79 34.46 38.32 13.60
N SER A 80 35.71 38.74 13.77
CA SER A 80 36.06 39.95 14.52
C SER A 80 35.68 41.19 13.70
N PRO A 81 34.87 42.12 14.24
CA PRO A 81 34.39 43.28 13.47
C PRO A 81 35.55 44.23 13.15
N ARG A 82 35.99 44.26 11.88
CA ARG A 82 37.03 45.20 11.41
C ARG A 82 36.58 46.67 11.49
N LYS A 83 35.26 46.95 11.45
CA LYS A 83 34.67 48.31 11.61
C LYS A 83 33.33 48.25 12.36
N PRO A 84 33.33 48.35 13.71
CA PRO A 84 32.17 48.02 14.54
C PRO A 84 30.92 48.88 14.22
N ARG A 85 31.07 50.19 13.98
CA ARG A 85 29.92 51.08 13.72
C ARG A 85 29.19 50.80 12.39
N PHE A 86 29.94 50.49 11.32
CA PHE A 86 29.35 50.17 10.01
C PHE A 86 28.74 48.76 10.01
N ASP A 87 29.39 47.80 10.67
CA ASP A 87 28.88 46.45 10.85
C ASP A 87 27.59 46.44 11.69
N GLU A 88 27.46 47.31 12.69
CA GLU A 88 26.26 47.41 13.53
C GLU A 88 25.05 47.98 12.78
N LYS A 89 25.25 49.04 11.98
CA LYS A 89 24.18 49.62 11.13
C LYS A 89 23.70 48.62 10.07
N ARG A 90 24.64 47.89 9.46
CA ARG A 90 24.35 46.83 8.48
C ARG A 90 23.66 45.63 9.14
N ARG A 91 24.05 45.26 10.37
CA ARG A 91 23.37 44.22 11.18
C ARG A 91 21.92 44.59 11.43
N ARG A 92 21.63 45.80 11.95
CA ARG A 92 20.24 46.25 12.22
C ARG A 92 19.35 46.23 10.98
N GLN A 93 19.91 46.56 9.82
CA GLN A 93 19.17 46.59 8.56
C GLN A 93 18.85 45.20 7.99
N LEU A 94 19.70 44.21 8.30
CA LEU A 94 19.60 42.80 7.87
C LEU A 94 18.94 41.88 8.92
N SER A 95 18.96 42.26 10.20
CA SER A 95 18.44 41.48 11.33
C SER A 95 16.99 41.79 11.69
N SER A 96 16.28 42.54 10.83
CA SER A 96 14.83 42.78 11.02
C SER A 96 14.11 41.42 11.01
N PRO A 97 13.38 41.06 12.09
CA PRO A 97 12.70 39.76 12.20
C PRO A 97 11.82 39.45 10.99
N TRP A 98 11.12 40.45 10.45
CA TRP A 98 10.29 40.32 9.26
C TRP A 98 11.10 39.96 8.00
N LYS A 99 12.26 40.58 7.79
CA LYS A 99 13.12 40.24 6.63
C LYS A 99 13.71 38.85 6.75
N ILE A 100 14.03 38.40 7.96
CA ILE A 100 14.48 37.02 8.23
C ILE A 100 13.37 36.03 7.92
N ALA A 101 12.14 36.30 8.38
CA ALA A 101 10.98 35.47 8.13
C ALA A 101 10.71 35.35 6.62
N LEU A 102 10.67 36.48 5.90
CA LEU A 102 10.45 36.51 4.44
C LEU A 102 11.49 35.68 3.69
N ARG A 103 12.79 35.84 4.01
CA ARG A 103 13.88 35.09 3.37
C ARG A 103 13.81 33.60 3.67
N THR A 104 13.43 33.24 4.89
CA THR A 104 13.26 31.85 5.30
C THR A 104 12.12 31.19 4.53
N ILE A 105 10.98 31.87 4.42
CA ILE A 105 9.83 31.40 3.63
C ILE A 105 10.22 31.18 2.17
N ILE A 106 10.94 32.12 1.56
CA ILE A 106 11.44 31.98 0.18
C ILE A 106 12.35 30.76 0.06
N GLY A 107 13.29 30.56 0.98
CA GLY A 107 14.17 29.39 1.00
C GLY A 107 13.42 28.07 1.10
N VAL A 108 12.43 27.98 1.99
CA VAL A 108 11.56 26.79 2.15
C VAL A 108 10.73 26.53 0.88
N ALA A 109 10.15 27.56 0.29
CA ALA A 109 9.35 27.43 -0.94
C ALA A 109 10.19 26.92 -2.12
N LEU A 110 11.42 27.43 -2.28
CA LEU A 110 12.35 26.96 -3.30
C LEU A 110 12.77 25.51 -3.08
N PHE A 111 13.02 25.12 -1.83
CA PHE A 111 13.37 23.75 -1.48
C PHE A 111 12.22 22.77 -1.77
N ALA A 112 11.01 23.08 -1.30
CA ALA A 112 9.82 22.26 -1.55
C ALA A 112 9.51 22.15 -3.04
N GLY A 113 9.60 23.27 -3.78
CA GLY A 113 9.41 23.29 -5.22
C GLY A 113 10.44 22.43 -5.97
N SER A 114 11.70 22.41 -5.51
CA SER A 114 12.76 21.59 -6.10
C SER A 114 12.52 20.08 -5.87
N ILE A 115 12.07 19.69 -4.67
CA ILE A 115 11.67 18.30 -4.39
C ILE A 115 10.48 17.90 -5.26
N TYR A 116 9.44 18.74 -5.32
CA TYR A 116 8.25 18.47 -6.11
C TYR A 116 8.58 18.34 -7.60
N ALA A 117 9.38 19.26 -8.15
CA ALA A 117 9.83 19.19 -9.54
C ALA A 117 10.72 17.95 -9.78
N GLY A 118 11.64 17.65 -8.86
CA GLY A 118 12.47 16.44 -8.96
C GLY A 118 11.68 15.15 -8.88
N TYR A 119 10.62 15.10 -8.09
CA TYR A 119 9.72 13.95 -8.05
C TYR A 119 8.88 13.85 -9.32
N THR A 120 8.20 14.94 -9.71
CA THR A 120 7.28 14.92 -10.85
C THR A 120 7.99 14.73 -12.19
N TYR A 121 9.03 15.52 -12.47
CA TYR A 121 9.81 15.37 -13.70
C TYR A 121 10.82 14.24 -13.63
N GLY A 122 11.32 13.91 -12.44
CA GLY A 122 12.30 12.84 -12.27
C GLY A 122 11.72 11.44 -12.38
N SER A 123 10.47 11.25 -11.94
CA SER A 123 9.75 9.99 -12.10
C SER A 123 9.07 9.84 -13.46
N ALA A 124 8.82 10.95 -14.17
CA ALA A 124 8.12 10.95 -15.46
C ALA A 124 8.69 9.98 -16.50
N PRO A 125 10.03 9.85 -16.71
CA PRO A 125 10.59 8.88 -17.66
C PRO A 125 10.30 7.42 -17.32
N PHE A 126 9.94 7.14 -16.06
CA PHE A 126 9.66 5.80 -15.56
C PHE A 126 8.17 5.53 -15.41
N MET A 127 7.32 6.53 -15.59
CA MET A 127 5.87 6.35 -15.64
C MET A 127 5.42 6.08 -17.06
N LYS A 128 4.34 5.32 -17.21
CA LYS A 128 3.72 5.07 -18.52
C LYS A 128 2.69 6.14 -18.81
N THR A 129 2.72 6.63 -20.06
CA THR A 129 1.76 7.60 -20.58
C THR A 129 0.35 6.99 -20.62
N ALA A 130 -0.66 7.86 -20.69
CA ALA A 130 -2.04 7.41 -20.87
C ALA A 130 -2.22 6.57 -22.14
N ALA A 131 -1.49 6.90 -23.22
CA ALA A 131 -1.52 6.15 -24.47
C ALA A 131 -0.93 4.73 -24.30
N GLU A 132 0.20 4.59 -23.59
CA GLU A 132 0.77 3.27 -23.30
C GLU A 132 -0.16 2.43 -22.43
N LYS A 133 -0.75 3.04 -21.39
CA LYS A 133 -1.75 2.36 -20.54
C LYS A 133 -2.99 1.93 -21.34
N GLN A 134 -3.43 2.74 -22.30
CA GLN A 134 -4.56 2.42 -23.18
C GLN A 134 -4.29 1.18 -24.05
N VAL A 135 -3.05 0.99 -24.52
CA VAL A 135 -2.68 -0.22 -25.28
C VAL A 135 -2.86 -1.48 -24.43
N VAL A 136 -2.36 -1.45 -23.19
CA VAL A 136 -2.52 -2.58 -22.26
C VAL A 136 -3.99 -2.79 -21.90
N GLN A 137 -4.74 -1.70 -21.71
CA GLN A 137 -6.17 -1.75 -21.43
C GLN A 137 -6.95 -2.47 -22.54
N THR A 138 -6.77 -2.07 -23.79
CA THR A 138 -7.47 -2.66 -24.93
C THR A 138 -7.04 -4.11 -25.17
N ALA A 139 -5.76 -4.43 -24.98
CA ALA A 139 -5.27 -5.80 -25.05
C ALA A 139 -5.89 -6.70 -23.97
N ALA A 140 -6.05 -6.18 -22.75
CA ALA A 140 -6.72 -6.84 -21.65
C ALA A 140 -8.20 -7.11 -21.93
N GLU A 141 -8.96 -6.11 -22.39
CA GLU A 141 -10.37 -6.27 -22.74
C GLU A 141 -10.52 -7.33 -23.85
N SER A 142 -9.68 -7.28 -24.89
CA SER A 142 -9.69 -8.25 -25.99
C SER A 142 -9.31 -9.67 -25.54
N TYR A 143 -8.30 -9.81 -24.68
CA TYR A 143 -7.88 -11.10 -24.11
C TYR A 143 -9.02 -11.75 -23.32
N LEU A 144 -9.68 -10.98 -22.46
CA LEU A 144 -10.77 -11.48 -21.63
C LEU A 144 -11.98 -11.88 -22.48
N GLU A 145 -12.36 -11.05 -23.47
CA GLU A 145 -13.46 -11.36 -24.39
C GLU A 145 -13.18 -12.63 -25.19
N GLN A 146 -11.95 -12.81 -25.69
CA GLN A 146 -11.56 -14.04 -26.41
C GLN A 146 -11.55 -15.27 -25.51
N LYS A 147 -11.01 -15.16 -24.29
CA LYS A 147 -10.87 -16.29 -23.36
C LYS A 147 -12.22 -16.74 -22.81
N TYR A 148 -13.11 -15.80 -22.51
CA TYR A 148 -14.33 -16.06 -21.78
C TYR A 148 -15.61 -15.92 -22.61
N ASN A 149 -15.51 -15.42 -23.85
CA ASN A 149 -16.63 -15.23 -24.77
C ASN A 149 -17.75 -14.33 -24.19
N GLU A 150 -17.38 -13.27 -23.49
CA GLU A 150 -18.28 -12.21 -22.99
C GLU A 150 -17.53 -10.88 -22.88
N PRO A 151 -18.22 -9.72 -22.88
CA PRO A 151 -17.56 -8.43 -22.79
C PRO A 151 -17.11 -8.10 -21.35
N PHE A 152 -15.92 -7.50 -21.25
CA PHE A 152 -15.32 -7.01 -20.01
C PHE A 152 -14.90 -5.55 -20.14
N LYS A 153 -14.89 -4.86 -19.00
CA LYS A 153 -14.35 -3.52 -18.90
C LYS A 153 -13.14 -3.51 -17.98
N VAL A 154 -12.06 -2.91 -18.43
CA VAL A 154 -10.91 -2.57 -17.58
C VAL A 154 -11.14 -1.16 -17.03
N THR A 155 -11.15 -1.03 -15.71
CA THR A 155 -11.43 0.23 -14.99
C THR A 155 -10.18 0.93 -14.49
N ASP A 156 -9.08 0.20 -14.31
CA ASP A 156 -7.84 0.74 -13.78
C ASP A 156 -6.61 0.05 -14.38
N VAL A 157 -5.56 0.83 -14.62
CA VAL A 157 -4.28 0.39 -15.17
C VAL A 157 -3.15 1.11 -14.45
N ASP A 158 -2.51 0.38 -13.54
CA ASP A 158 -1.40 0.87 -12.73
C ASP A 158 -0.08 0.26 -13.20
N TYR A 159 0.93 1.11 -13.35
CA TYR A 159 2.26 0.69 -13.77
C TYR A 159 3.26 0.85 -12.63
N THR A 160 3.94 -0.23 -12.28
CA THR A 160 5.03 -0.23 -11.30
C THR A 160 6.36 -0.39 -12.02
N TRP A 161 7.06 0.72 -12.22
CA TRP A 161 8.35 0.76 -12.94
C TRP A 161 9.43 -0.14 -12.32
N ALA A 162 9.47 -0.25 -10.98
CA ALA A 162 10.52 -0.97 -10.27
C ALA A 162 10.56 -2.47 -10.60
N ILE A 163 9.42 -3.01 -11.03
CA ILE A 163 9.25 -4.41 -11.44
C ILE A 163 8.77 -4.55 -12.89
N GLY A 164 8.71 -3.44 -13.64
CA GLY A 164 8.26 -3.41 -15.03
C GLY A 164 6.91 -4.09 -15.25
N SER A 165 5.91 -3.85 -14.40
CA SER A 165 4.64 -4.58 -14.45
C SER A 165 3.44 -3.65 -14.41
N TYR A 166 2.42 -4.00 -15.19
CA TYR A 166 1.09 -3.44 -15.12
C TYR A 166 0.21 -4.32 -14.23
N GLN A 167 -0.45 -3.70 -13.27
CA GLN A 167 -1.57 -4.25 -12.52
C GLN A 167 -2.84 -3.64 -13.09
N LEU A 168 -3.81 -4.48 -13.44
CA LEU A 168 -5.08 -4.00 -13.96
C LEU A 168 -6.23 -4.50 -13.10
N LYS A 169 -7.33 -3.74 -13.13
CA LYS A 169 -8.62 -4.12 -12.57
C LYS A 169 -9.65 -4.19 -13.69
N ALA A 170 -10.43 -5.26 -13.70
CA ALA A 170 -11.49 -5.47 -14.68
C ALA A 170 -12.72 -6.09 -14.05
N HIS A 171 -13.86 -5.99 -14.74
CA HIS A 171 -15.09 -6.67 -14.38
C HIS A 171 -15.87 -7.08 -15.65
N PRO A 172 -16.71 -8.11 -15.60
CA PRO A 172 -17.68 -8.37 -16.66
C PRO A 172 -18.65 -7.19 -16.78
N GLU A 173 -19.10 -6.84 -17.99
CA GLU A 173 -20.08 -5.74 -18.12
C GLU A 173 -21.42 -6.06 -17.45
N GLN A 174 -21.80 -7.35 -17.41
CA GLN A 174 -23.06 -7.82 -16.82
C GLN A 174 -23.02 -7.88 -15.29
N THR A 175 -21.84 -7.86 -14.68
CA THR A 175 -21.65 -8.03 -13.23
C THR A 175 -20.52 -7.11 -12.74
N PRO A 176 -20.73 -5.78 -12.74
CA PRO A 176 -19.68 -4.81 -12.40
C PRO A 176 -19.14 -4.93 -10.97
N GLU A 177 -19.91 -5.53 -10.07
CA GLU A 177 -19.51 -5.82 -8.70
C GLU A 177 -18.43 -6.92 -8.59
N LEU A 178 -18.25 -7.75 -9.63
CA LEU A 178 -17.23 -8.78 -9.69
C LEU A 178 -15.93 -8.20 -10.27
N GLU A 179 -15.30 -7.30 -9.51
CA GLU A 179 -13.98 -6.75 -9.86
C GLU A 179 -12.89 -7.79 -9.58
N PHE A 180 -12.05 -8.04 -10.59
CA PHE A 180 -10.92 -8.95 -10.52
C PHE A 180 -9.65 -8.29 -11.06
N THR A 181 -8.52 -8.97 -10.84
CA THR A 181 -7.22 -8.46 -11.24
C THR A 181 -6.59 -9.29 -12.33
N LEU A 182 -5.73 -8.65 -13.11
CA LEU A 182 -4.89 -9.26 -14.12
C LEU A 182 -3.58 -8.47 -14.22
N LYS A 183 -2.56 -9.08 -14.83
CA LYS A 183 -1.22 -8.49 -14.93
C LYS A 183 -0.72 -8.48 -16.36
N SER A 184 0.09 -7.48 -16.66
CA SER A 184 0.95 -7.46 -17.84
C SER A 184 2.39 -7.05 -17.47
N ASN A 185 3.33 -7.26 -18.39
CA ASN A 185 4.74 -6.96 -18.24
C ASN A 185 5.18 -5.93 -19.28
N ASP A 186 6.05 -4.99 -18.90
CA ASP A 186 6.58 -3.97 -19.80
C ASP A 186 7.41 -4.51 -20.97
N ALA A 187 8.02 -5.69 -20.82
CA ALA A 187 8.73 -6.35 -21.90
C ALA A 187 7.80 -6.80 -23.04
N SER A 188 6.53 -7.08 -22.71
CA SER A 188 5.48 -7.51 -23.64
C SER A 188 4.12 -6.95 -23.22
N PRO A 189 3.89 -5.62 -23.31
CA PRO A 189 2.72 -4.97 -22.72
C PRO A 189 1.34 -5.48 -23.20
N PRO A 190 1.18 -5.98 -24.44
CA PRO A 190 -0.09 -6.59 -24.85
C PRO A 190 -0.34 -8.00 -24.31
N VAL A 191 0.66 -8.65 -23.70
CA VAL A 191 0.52 -10.02 -23.18
C VAL A 191 -0.05 -9.97 -21.77
N ILE A 192 -1.19 -10.64 -21.59
CA ILE A 192 -1.95 -10.67 -20.34
C ILE A 192 -1.68 -11.99 -19.61
N SER A 193 -1.61 -11.92 -18.29
CA SER A 193 -1.34 -13.06 -17.41
C SER A 193 -2.03 -12.89 -16.06
N ASN A 194 -2.10 -13.98 -15.29
CA ASN A 194 -2.59 -13.98 -13.91
C ASN A 194 -3.96 -13.31 -13.74
N ASP A 195 -4.87 -13.52 -14.69
CA ASP A 195 -6.23 -13.06 -14.52
C ASP A 195 -6.92 -13.92 -13.45
N THR A 196 -7.57 -13.26 -12.48
CA THR A 196 -8.20 -13.93 -11.34
C THR A 196 -9.71 -14.04 -11.49
N TYR A 197 -10.24 -13.93 -12.72
CA TYR A 197 -11.67 -13.86 -12.98
C TYR A 197 -12.40 -15.10 -12.47
N LEU A 198 -12.02 -16.28 -12.99
CA LEU A 198 -12.67 -17.53 -12.62
C LEU A 198 -12.52 -17.83 -11.12
N SER A 199 -11.35 -17.54 -10.53
CA SER A 199 -11.14 -17.69 -9.10
C SER A 199 -12.12 -16.91 -8.23
N LEU A 200 -12.42 -15.67 -8.63
CA LEU A 200 -13.39 -14.84 -7.94
C LEU A 200 -14.83 -15.25 -8.24
N LEU A 201 -15.14 -15.64 -9.48
CA LEU A 201 -16.45 -16.16 -9.86
C LEU A 201 -16.82 -17.42 -9.04
N TRP A 202 -15.91 -18.40 -8.98
CA TRP A 202 -16.08 -19.61 -8.18
C TRP A 202 -16.16 -19.31 -6.69
N GLY A 203 -15.33 -18.39 -6.19
CA GLY A 203 -15.40 -17.91 -4.81
C GLY A 203 -16.76 -17.30 -4.47
N GLN A 204 -17.36 -16.52 -5.37
CA GLN A 204 -18.70 -15.96 -5.19
C GLN A 204 -19.76 -17.08 -5.20
N GLN A 205 -19.68 -18.03 -6.13
CA GLN A 205 -20.62 -19.16 -6.19
C GLN A 205 -20.54 -20.04 -4.93
N LEU A 206 -19.33 -20.33 -4.42
CA LEU A 206 -19.13 -21.06 -3.17
C LEU A 206 -19.63 -20.26 -1.97
N LYS A 207 -19.39 -18.94 -1.91
CA LYS A 207 -19.95 -18.05 -0.88
C LYS A 207 -21.47 -18.14 -0.82
N GLU A 208 -22.15 -18.14 -1.97
CA GLU A 208 -23.61 -18.29 -2.02
C GLU A 208 -24.07 -19.66 -1.51
N ARG A 209 -23.35 -20.75 -1.84
CA ARG A 209 -23.63 -22.10 -1.33
C ARG A 209 -23.40 -22.26 0.17
N LEU A 210 -22.46 -21.49 0.74
CA LEU A 210 -22.17 -21.51 2.17
C LEU A 210 -23.27 -20.83 3.01
N LYS A 211 -24.00 -19.85 2.45
CA LYS A 211 -24.97 -19.04 3.21
C LYS A 211 -26.00 -19.86 4.00
N PRO A 212 -26.67 -20.90 3.45
CA PRO A 212 -27.64 -21.68 4.21
C PRO A 212 -27.01 -22.38 5.41
N LEU A 213 -25.83 -22.97 5.24
CA LEU A 213 -25.09 -23.65 6.31
C LEU A 213 -24.65 -22.67 7.40
N LEU A 214 -24.15 -21.50 7.02
CA LEU A 214 -23.76 -20.45 7.98
C LEU A 214 -24.98 -19.90 8.73
N ASN A 215 -26.12 -19.72 8.08
CA ASN A 215 -27.34 -19.27 8.74
C ASN A 215 -27.90 -20.32 9.72
N GLU A 216 -27.66 -21.60 9.46
CA GLU A 216 -28.05 -22.70 10.34
C GLU A 216 -27.14 -22.78 11.57
N LEU A 217 -25.82 -22.81 11.36
CA LEU A 217 -24.84 -22.97 12.45
C LEU A 217 -24.59 -21.70 13.24
N TYR A 218 -24.65 -20.54 12.59
CA TYR A 218 -24.37 -19.22 13.16
C TYR A 218 -25.44 -18.19 12.78
N PRO A 219 -26.69 -18.33 13.28
CA PRO A 219 -27.81 -17.49 12.88
C PRO A 219 -27.50 -15.99 13.02
N ASP A 220 -27.43 -15.29 11.88
CA ASP A 220 -27.05 -13.87 11.76
C ASP A 220 -25.70 -13.49 12.39
N GLN A 221 -24.84 -14.44 12.73
CA GLN A 221 -23.57 -14.19 13.42
C GLN A 221 -22.35 -14.36 12.53
N ALA A 222 -22.42 -15.20 11.50
CA ALA A 222 -21.30 -15.48 10.62
C ALA A 222 -21.45 -14.85 9.23
N PHE A 223 -20.32 -14.42 8.66
CA PHE A 223 -20.21 -13.96 7.28
C PHE A 223 -19.02 -14.63 6.63
N GLY A 224 -19.21 -15.11 5.40
CA GLY A 224 -18.19 -15.87 4.67
C GLY A 224 -17.70 -15.19 3.40
N ARG A 225 -16.45 -15.48 3.08
CA ARG A 225 -15.83 -15.27 1.77
C ARG A 225 -15.19 -16.59 1.36
N ALA A 226 -15.18 -16.85 0.07
CA ALA A 226 -14.38 -17.94 -0.48
C ALA A 226 -13.51 -17.43 -1.63
N TYR A 227 -12.38 -18.08 -1.83
CA TYR A 227 -11.51 -17.94 -2.98
C TYR A 227 -11.17 -19.34 -3.49
N VAL A 228 -11.31 -19.58 -4.79
CA VAL A 228 -11.07 -20.90 -5.37
C VAL A 228 -9.99 -20.77 -6.43
N TYR A 229 -9.06 -21.71 -6.48
CA TYR A 229 -7.97 -21.74 -7.43
C TYR A 229 -7.83 -23.14 -8.03
N THR A 230 -7.48 -23.20 -9.30
CA THR A 230 -7.09 -24.42 -10.00
C THR A 230 -5.90 -24.10 -10.90
N ASN A 231 -5.05 -25.10 -11.14
CA ASN A 231 -3.97 -25.03 -12.11
C ASN A 231 -4.42 -25.40 -13.55
N SER A 232 -5.72 -25.59 -13.78
CA SER A 232 -6.26 -25.91 -15.09
C SER A 232 -6.34 -24.69 -16.03
N ASP A 233 -6.01 -24.92 -17.30
CA ASP A 233 -6.23 -23.95 -18.38
C ASP A 233 -7.65 -24.02 -18.97
N THR A 234 -8.47 -24.98 -18.53
CA THR A 234 -9.84 -25.14 -19.01
C THR A 234 -10.77 -24.06 -18.45
N VAL A 235 -11.55 -23.44 -19.32
CA VAL A 235 -12.54 -22.43 -18.93
C VAL A 235 -13.81 -23.12 -18.47
N VAL A 236 -13.94 -23.32 -17.15
CA VAL A 236 -15.13 -23.88 -16.50
C VAL A 236 -15.78 -22.82 -15.63
N ARG A 237 -16.92 -22.25 -16.03
CA ARG A 237 -17.56 -21.15 -15.28
C ARG A 237 -18.37 -21.60 -14.07
N ASP A 238 -19.00 -22.77 -14.17
CA ASP A 238 -19.80 -23.32 -13.09
C ASP A 238 -18.89 -24.06 -12.12
N TYR A 239 -18.81 -23.54 -10.90
CA TYR A 239 -18.07 -24.14 -9.80
C TYR A 239 -18.43 -25.62 -9.59
N SER A 240 -19.69 -26.05 -9.77
CA SER A 240 -20.07 -27.47 -9.65
C SER A 240 -19.36 -28.38 -10.65
N GLN A 241 -18.94 -27.85 -11.80
CA GLN A 241 -18.38 -28.63 -12.90
C GLN A 241 -16.86 -28.76 -12.81
N LEU A 242 -16.21 -28.05 -11.88
CA LEU A 242 -14.76 -28.09 -11.69
C LEU A 242 -14.22 -29.50 -11.42
N ALA A 243 -14.99 -30.33 -10.74
CA ALA A 243 -14.61 -31.68 -10.32
C ALA A 243 -14.24 -32.64 -11.48
N SER A 244 -14.64 -32.32 -12.71
CA SER A 244 -14.67 -33.27 -13.83
C SER A 244 -13.41 -33.24 -14.69
N ASP A 245 -12.78 -32.06 -14.82
CA ASP A 245 -11.77 -31.78 -15.87
C ASP A 245 -10.69 -30.78 -15.47
N SER A 246 -10.69 -30.29 -14.22
CA SER A 246 -9.70 -29.32 -13.74
C SER A 246 -8.70 -30.01 -12.82
N GLY A 247 -7.42 -29.65 -12.90
CA GLY A 247 -6.37 -30.21 -12.04
C GLY A 247 -6.59 -29.89 -10.55
N ASP A 248 -5.52 -29.83 -9.76
CA ASP A 248 -5.65 -29.66 -8.30
C ASP A 248 -6.44 -28.40 -7.94
N VAL A 249 -7.65 -28.59 -7.38
CA VAL A 249 -8.53 -27.51 -6.92
C VAL A 249 -8.21 -27.21 -5.46
N SER A 250 -7.90 -25.94 -5.17
CA SER A 250 -7.70 -25.43 -3.82
C SER A 250 -8.77 -24.40 -3.49
N GLN A 251 -9.38 -24.52 -2.33
CA GLN A 251 -10.52 -23.72 -1.91
C GLN A 251 -10.21 -23.11 -0.55
N ASN A 252 -10.13 -21.79 -0.48
CA ASN A 252 -9.92 -21.08 0.77
C ASN A 252 -11.23 -20.45 1.23
N ILE A 253 -11.75 -20.93 2.36
CA ILE A 253 -12.94 -20.40 3.01
C ILE A 253 -12.51 -19.60 4.23
N SER A 254 -12.87 -18.33 4.25
CA SER A 254 -12.63 -17.43 5.38
C SER A 254 -13.97 -16.96 5.93
N LEU A 255 -14.16 -17.13 7.24
CA LEU A 255 -15.35 -16.72 7.96
C LEU A 255 -14.98 -15.69 9.01
N ILE A 256 -15.89 -14.76 9.26
CA ILE A 256 -15.91 -13.99 10.50
C ILE A 256 -17.14 -14.39 11.31
N VAL A 257 -17.01 -14.42 12.63
CA VAL A 257 -18.11 -14.73 13.56
C VAL A 257 -18.15 -13.69 14.66
N PHE A 258 -19.32 -13.07 14.87
CA PHE A 258 -19.55 -12.19 16.01
C PHE A 258 -20.07 -12.99 17.20
N ALA A 259 -19.18 -13.30 18.16
CA ALA A 259 -19.49 -14.07 19.35
C ALA A 259 -18.51 -13.74 20.48
N ASP A 260 -18.99 -13.73 21.72
CA ASP A 260 -18.15 -13.60 22.90
C ASP A 260 -17.68 -15.00 23.34
N LEU A 261 -16.45 -15.36 22.98
CA LEU A 261 -15.88 -16.64 23.38
C LEU A 261 -15.29 -16.56 24.78
N THR A 262 -15.63 -17.56 25.61
CA THR A 262 -15.13 -17.73 26.97
C THR A 262 -14.72 -19.19 27.17
N ALA A 263 -14.06 -19.49 28.29
CA ALA A 263 -13.73 -20.87 28.64
C ALA A 263 -14.98 -21.77 28.74
N ASP A 264 -16.11 -21.20 29.18
CA ASP A 264 -17.34 -21.95 29.43
C ASP A 264 -18.07 -22.38 28.15
N ASN A 265 -17.95 -21.61 27.05
CA ASN A 265 -18.61 -21.92 25.78
C ASN A 265 -17.67 -22.50 24.72
N MET A 266 -16.37 -22.62 25.04
CA MET A 266 -15.34 -23.10 24.12
C MET A 266 -15.63 -24.49 23.55
N THR A 267 -16.03 -25.44 24.41
CA THR A 267 -16.32 -26.81 23.97
C THR A 267 -17.44 -26.85 22.94
N GLN A 268 -18.53 -26.12 23.20
CA GLN A 268 -19.67 -26.03 22.28
C GLN A 268 -19.27 -25.37 20.95
N GLU A 269 -18.41 -24.34 21.00
CA GLU A 269 -17.92 -23.68 19.79
C GLU A 269 -17.08 -24.64 18.95
N LYS A 270 -16.19 -25.43 19.56
CA LYS A 270 -15.40 -26.42 18.82
C LYS A 270 -16.27 -27.52 18.21
N GLU A 271 -17.33 -27.95 18.89
CA GLU A 271 -18.31 -28.89 18.32
C GLU A 271 -19.01 -28.29 17.09
N ARG A 272 -19.39 -27.02 17.14
CA ARG A 272 -19.98 -26.31 16.00
C ARG A 272 -19.00 -26.15 14.83
N VAL A 273 -17.73 -25.86 15.11
CA VAL A 273 -16.66 -25.82 14.08
C VAL A 273 -16.46 -27.21 13.46
N LEU A 274 -16.48 -28.28 14.26
CA LEU A 274 -16.40 -29.64 13.74
C LEU A 274 -17.60 -29.97 12.84
N GLU A 275 -18.82 -29.59 13.25
CA GLU A 275 -20.02 -29.79 12.42
C GLU A 275 -19.92 -29.04 11.09
N LEU A 276 -19.45 -27.79 11.11
CA LEU A 276 -19.17 -27.02 9.88
C LEU A 276 -18.20 -27.80 8.98
N ILE A 277 -17.07 -28.23 9.52
CA ILE A 277 -16.04 -28.99 8.79
C ILE A 277 -16.61 -30.26 8.16
N GLN A 278 -17.43 -31.01 8.90
CA GLN A 278 -18.03 -32.26 8.40
C GLN A 278 -19.05 -32.02 7.27
N ARG A 279 -19.70 -30.85 7.25
CA ARG A 279 -20.72 -30.50 6.25
C ARG A 279 -20.15 -29.78 5.03
N LEU A 280 -19.01 -29.11 5.15
CA LEU A 280 -18.33 -28.40 4.05
C LEU A 280 -18.14 -29.27 2.79
N PRO A 281 -17.73 -30.55 2.87
CA PRO A 281 -17.61 -31.44 1.71
C PRO A 281 -18.87 -31.58 0.84
N SER A 282 -20.07 -31.35 1.40
CA SER A 282 -21.32 -31.37 0.62
C SER A 282 -21.56 -30.13 -0.24
N LEU A 283 -20.82 -29.05 0.03
CA LEU A 283 -20.91 -27.76 -0.65
C LEU A 283 -19.70 -27.51 -1.55
N THR A 284 -18.56 -28.11 -1.20
CA THR A 284 -17.30 -27.99 -1.93
C THR A 284 -17.18 -28.99 -3.08
N VAL A 285 -16.42 -28.65 -4.11
CA VAL A 285 -15.98 -29.65 -5.08
C VAL A 285 -14.81 -30.47 -4.52
N PRO A 286 -14.52 -31.67 -5.07
CA PRO A 286 -13.32 -32.42 -4.70
C PRO A 286 -12.07 -31.57 -4.86
N GLY A 287 -11.22 -31.56 -3.83
CA GLY A 287 -10.01 -30.75 -3.76
C GLY A 287 -9.62 -30.43 -2.32
N GLU A 288 -8.52 -29.69 -2.16
CA GLU A 288 -8.09 -29.20 -0.85
C GLU A 288 -8.97 -28.05 -0.41
N THR A 289 -9.48 -28.11 0.83
CA THR A 289 -10.30 -27.05 1.42
C THR A 289 -9.65 -26.52 2.69
N ASP A 290 -9.25 -25.26 2.66
CA ASP A 290 -8.78 -24.51 3.83
C ASP A 290 -9.94 -23.79 4.49
N LEU A 291 -9.91 -23.74 5.82
CA LEU A 291 -10.88 -22.99 6.62
C LEU A 291 -10.17 -22.08 7.62
N THR A 292 -10.52 -20.80 7.58
CA THR A 292 -10.15 -19.82 8.61
C THR A 292 -11.42 -19.22 9.20
N ILE A 293 -11.49 -19.12 10.52
CA ILE A 293 -12.59 -18.48 11.24
C ILE A 293 -11.99 -17.47 12.21
N ASP A 294 -12.29 -16.20 12.00
CA ASP A 294 -11.92 -15.12 12.90
C ASP A 294 -13.12 -14.72 13.76
N TYR A 295 -12.94 -14.76 15.08
CA TYR A 295 -13.95 -14.39 16.05
C TYR A 295 -13.75 -12.94 16.49
N TYR A 296 -14.84 -12.19 16.50
CA TYR A 296 -14.90 -10.81 16.96
C TYR A 296 -15.94 -10.70 18.08
N ALA A 297 -15.67 -9.83 19.05
CA ALA A 297 -16.58 -9.56 20.15
C ALA A 297 -18.00 -9.22 19.63
N ALA A 298 -19.03 -9.68 20.35
CA ALA A 298 -20.42 -9.59 19.89
C ALA A 298 -20.90 -8.14 19.77
N ASP A 299 -20.35 -7.22 20.55
CA ASP A 299 -20.63 -5.78 20.51
C ASP A 299 -20.20 -5.12 19.19
N LEU A 300 -19.26 -5.72 18.46
CA LEU A 300 -18.86 -5.29 17.13
C LEU A 300 -19.89 -5.63 16.05
N LYS A 301 -20.94 -6.41 16.35
CA LYS A 301 -22.07 -6.70 15.45
C LYS A 301 -23.03 -5.51 15.33
N THR A 302 -22.52 -4.36 14.92
CA THR A 302 -23.34 -3.18 14.61
C THR A 302 -23.95 -3.30 13.22
N PRO A 303 -25.10 -2.66 12.92
CA PRO A 303 -25.68 -2.65 11.57
C PRO A 303 -24.70 -2.18 10.49
N GLY A 304 -23.81 -1.23 10.84
CA GLY A 304 -22.75 -0.76 9.95
C GLY A 304 -21.71 -1.83 9.64
N ASN A 305 -21.22 -2.54 10.65
CA ASN A 305 -20.24 -3.61 10.45
C ASN A 305 -20.85 -4.82 9.73
N VAL A 306 -22.08 -5.20 10.06
CA VAL A 306 -22.81 -6.26 9.34
C VAL A 306 -22.97 -5.92 7.86
N LYS A 307 -23.33 -4.67 7.53
CA LYS A 307 -23.44 -4.23 6.14
C LYS A 307 -22.11 -4.36 5.40
N LYS A 308 -21.01 -3.94 6.02
CA LYS A 308 -19.66 -4.03 5.43
C LYS A 308 -19.20 -5.48 5.28
N ALA A 309 -19.35 -6.30 6.31
CA ALA A 309 -18.99 -7.72 6.31
C ALA A 309 -19.71 -8.54 5.23
N ARG A 310 -20.98 -8.21 4.92
CA ARG A 310 -21.72 -8.84 3.82
C ARG A 310 -21.08 -8.56 2.45
N GLN A 311 -20.52 -7.38 2.28
CA GLN A 311 -19.82 -6.97 1.05
C GLN A 311 -18.44 -7.61 1.01
N ASP A 312 -17.61 -7.36 2.01
CA ASP A 312 -16.27 -7.90 2.16
C ASP A 312 -15.93 -8.07 3.64
N ILE A 313 -15.51 -9.26 4.03
CA ILE A 313 -15.14 -9.56 5.41
C ILE A 313 -13.77 -8.97 5.78
N ASP A 314 -12.93 -8.64 4.80
CA ASP A 314 -11.57 -8.12 5.04
C ASP A 314 -11.59 -6.75 5.74
N VAL A 315 -12.70 -6.02 5.67
CA VAL A 315 -12.95 -4.79 6.44
C VAL A 315 -12.82 -4.98 7.94
N MET A 316 -12.97 -6.21 8.44
CA MET A 316 -12.85 -6.54 9.86
C MET A 316 -11.41 -6.85 10.27
N LYS A 317 -10.49 -7.12 9.33
CA LYS A 317 -9.07 -7.39 9.64
C LYS A 317 -8.35 -6.21 10.30
N GLU A 318 -8.88 -5.00 10.19
CA GLU A 318 -8.39 -3.82 10.91
C GLU A 318 -8.77 -3.83 12.41
N LYS A 319 -9.66 -4.73 12.82
CA LYS A 319 -10.07 -4.94 14.21
C LYS A 319 -9.31 -6.13 14.78
N SER A 320 -9.06 -6.10 16.08
CA SER A 320 -8.51 -7.25 16.79
C SER A 320 -9.55 -8.35 16.87
N SER A 321 -9.25 -9.52 16.30
CA SER A 321 -9.99 -10.74 16.60
C SER A 321 -9.70 -11.16 18.04
N ILE A 322 -10.70 -11.73 18.71
CA ILE A 322 -10.57 -12.29 20.06
C ILE A 322 -10.13 -13.75 20.04
N ALA A 323 -10.38 -14.44 18.93
CA ALA A 323 -9.87 -15.78 18.69
C ALA A 323 -9.81 -16.06 17.19
N THR A 324 -9.00 -17.04 16.80
CA THR A 324 -8.94 -17.54 15.42
C THR A 324 -8.80 -19.05 15.41
N PHE A 325 -9.57 -19.70 14.53
CA PHE A 325 -9.35 -21.08 14.09
C PHE A 325 -8.76 -21.06 12.67
N ARG A 326 -7.80 -21.96 12.40
CA ARG A 326 -7.22 -22.11 11.07
C ARG A 326 -6.82 -23.55 10.80
N ALA A 327 -7.31 -24.09 9.69
CA ALA A 327 -6.91 -25.39 9.16
C ALA A 327 -6.48 -25.24 7.69
N PHE A 328 -5.29 -25.76 7.39
CA PHE A 328 -4.80 -25.94 6.02
C PHE A 328 -5.12 -27.38 5.62
N ASP A 329 -6.17 -27.56 4.84
CA ASP A 329 -6.88 -28.83 4.58
C ASP A 329 -7.70 -29.37 5.79
N ILE A 330 -9.01 -29.14 5.72
CA ILE A 330 -9.99 -29.60 6.73
C ILE A 330 -10.17 -31.11 6.77
N SER A 331 -9.74 -31.87 5.76
CA SER A 331 -9.88 -33.34 5.75
C SER A 331 -9.06 -34.03 6.84
N LYS A 332 -8.07 -33.31 7.39
CA LYS A 332 -7.22 -33.75 8.50
C LYS A 332 -7.87 -33.57 9.88
N ILE A 333 -9.00 -32.85 9.95
CA ILE A 333 -9.72 -32.60 11.20
C ILE A 333 -10.79 -33.68 11.37
N THR A 334 -10.60 -34.57 12.34
CA THR A 334 -11.49 -35.72 12.54
C THR A 334 -12.30 -35.63 13.83
N SER A 335 -11.86 -34.79 14.77
CA SER A 335 -12.46 -34.66 16.10
C SER A 335 -12.31 -33.25 16.67
N VAL A 336 -13.03 -32.97 17.76
CA VAL A 336 -12.92 -31.71 18.52
C VAL A 336 -11.51 -31.50 19.07
N ALA A 337 -10.77 -32.58 19.34
CA ALA A 337 -9.40 -32.50 19.86
C ALA A 337 -8.42 -31.91 18.83
N ASP A 338 -8.73 -32.02 17.55
CA ASP A 338 -7.92 -31.47 16.45
C ASP A 338 -8.12 -29.95 16.27
N ILE A 339 -9.10 -29.36 16.97
CA ILE A 339 -9.49 -27.96 16.85
C ILE A 339 -8.76 -27.11 17.90
N GLU A 340 -7.80 -26.32 17.45
CA GLU A 340 -7.09 -25.32 18.24
C GLU A 340 -7.65 -23.92 17.99
N MET A 341 -8.06 -23.24 19.07
CA MET A 341 -8.52 -21.84 19.05
C MET A 341 -7.40 -20.96 19.63
N ARG A 342 -6.86 -20.04 18.84
CA ARG A 342 -5.76 -19.15 19.23
C ARG A 342 -6.26 -17.77 19.62
N GLY A 343 -5.59 -17.08 20.55
CA GLY A 343 -5.88 -15.68 20.90
C GLY A 343 -6.66 -15.45 22.19
N LEU A 344 -7.09 -16.53 22.86
CA LEU A 344 -7.68 -16.48 24.20
C LEU A 344 -6.59 -16.76 25.24
N GLU A 345 -5.78 -15.74 25.57
CA GLU A 345 -4.84 -15.76 26.69
C GLU A 345 -5.32 -14.89 27.86
#